data_AF-A0A644V999-F1
#
_entry.id   AF-A0A644V999-F1
#
_cell.length_a   1.000
_cell.length_b   1.000
_cell.length_c   1.000
_cell.angle_alpha   90.00
_cell.angle_beta   90.00
_cell.angle_gamma   90.00
#
_symmetry.space_group_name_H-M   'P 1'
#
loop_
_entity.id
_entity.type
_entity.pdbx_description
1 polymer ?
#
loop_
_entity_poly.entity_id
_entity_poly.type
_entity_poly.pdbx_seq_one_letter_code
_entity_poly.pdbx_strand_id
1 'polypeptide(L)'
;MKNKDIDLCKNISNKIIENVEKKIKRHFGNNESGEFVKMGADGTPTSYIDLIAEKEVIKVLRDTNFTSILISEEIGELKIGRGVVKNINVSDELKDIYNSEQNNSNDSNSIDNKDKPRFLFLVDPLDGTSNAIKNISAYGISIAVAEVNKEYISLDDVELGFIKNFASGDYYHAVKGQGAWLNNKKMMPNTETNINNLSIGAFLKNNSYGVFNLIKKVRRMRILGSVVLELTYIANGKYDVFIDMRGSRIIDIAASMLIAIESGAIITDENGNKLKNRLSISEKAIVIGSSNPKLHKKIINTINNNKSFDIKKVGIVSRLDKIEAILFSAKLIKFLDDQGIDISIEESLAKKLSRVKKDNLDIPDLIYNISQHNEDVANELNGLDIQDDYSEYVKDINEFDTDMVITLGGDGTLLRGQTKLSTGEIPILGINLGTVGFLTELDIKDSFKKIETILKGEYFKEKRTQLRVSHGKELFTALNEVVIMTEKPAKMLNFEVSVDGEIVEEFRADGLILSTPSGSTAYSMSAGGPIVDPKVGAFIIIPICPYKLGLRPFVVSDKSEIKVKLLKKGKKAVLVMDGQVSQEIDDSEELRFIRSQNDVCFIRTTDKYFYQKVKEKLTEGGLGSDRACF
;
A
#
# COMPACT_ATOMS: atom_id res chain seq x y z
N MET A 1 -14.72 29.36 17.28
CA MET A 1 -16.12 29.85 17.46
C MET A 1 -16.30 30.65 18.75
N LYS A 2 -17.13 31.70 18.77
CA LYS A 2 -17.45 32.50 19.99
C LYS A 2 -18.42 31.75 20.91
N ASN A 3 -18.36 31.96 22.23
CA ASN A 3 -19.22 31.27 23.21
C ASN A 3 -20.73 31.36 22.91
N LYS A 4 -21.24 32.54 22.51
CA LYS A 4 -22.65 32.70 22.14
C LYS A 4 -23.06 31.85 20.94
N ASP A 5 -22.15 31.65 20.00
CA ASP A 5 -22.39 30.84 18.79
C ASP A 5 -22.31 29.34 19.11
N ILE A 6 -21.46 28.96 20.06
CA ILE A 6 -21.40 27.60 20.61
C ILE A 6 -22.76 27.21 21.23
N ASP A 7 -23.29 28.06 22.12
CA ASP A 7 -24.59 27.80 22.78
C ASP A 7 -25.74 27.73 21.76
N LEU A 8 -25.72 28.62 20.76
CA LEU A 8 -26.69 28.64 19.68
C LEU A 8 -26.67 27.34 18.87
N CYS A 9 -25.49 26.92 18.39
CA CYS A 9 -25.32 25.69 17.61
C CYS A 9 -25.64 24.43 18.42
N LYS A 10 -25.31 24.43 19.72
CA LYS A 10 -25.67 23.35 20.65
C LYS A 10 -27.19 23.20 20.79
N ASN A 11 -27.90 24.32 20.99
CA ASN A 11 -29.37 24.30 21.10
C ASN A 11 -30.03 23.82 19.81
N ILE A 12 -29.52 24.25 18.65
CA ILE A 12 -30.02 23.81 17.34
C ILE A 12 -29.76 22.32 17.14
N SER A 13 -28.54 21.84 17.41
CA SER A 13 -28.18 20.43 17.28
C SER A 13 -29.03 19.53 18.18
N ASN A 14 -29.28 19.94 19.42
CA ASN A 14 -30.17 19.21 20.32
C ASN A 14 -31.62 19.15 19.80
N LYS A 15 -32.13 20.27 19.27
CA LYS A 15 -33.47 20.31 18.67
C LYS A 15 -33.56 19.40 17.43
N ILE A 16 -32.50 19.31 16.63
CA ILE A 16 -32.41 18.36 15.51
C ILE A 16 -32.51 16.93 16.04
N ILE A 17 -31.66 16.57 17.00
CA ILE A 17 -31.60 15.21 17.58
C ILE A 17 -32.97 14.80 18.15
N GLU A 18 -33.60 15.65 18.96
CA GLU A 18 -34.90 15.37 19.57
C GLU A 18 -36.01 15.19 18.52
N ASN A 19 -36.06 16.05 17.50
CA ASN A 19 -37.06 15.99 16.45
C ASN A 19 -36.89 14.74 15.58
N VAL A 20 -35.65 14.43 15.18
CA VAL A 20 -35.31 13.22 14.42
C VAL A 20 -35.70 11.99 15.22
N GLU A 21 -35.21 11.84 16.46
CA GLU A 21 -35.51 10.69 17.33
C GLU A 21 -37.01 10.47 17.46
N LYS A 22 -37.75 11.53 17.82
CA LYS A 22 -39.21 11.47 17.98
C LYS A 22 -39.91 10.98 16.72
N LYS A 23 -39.41 11.37 15.54
CA LYS A 23 -40.05 11.05 14.27
C LYS A 23 -39.74 9.63 13.80
N ILE A 24 -38.49 9.17 13.94
CA ILE A 24 -38.05 7.87 13.43
C ILE A 24 -38.25 6.72 14.42
N LYS A 25 -38.46 6.98 15.71
CA LYS A 25 -38.56 5.93 16.75
C LYS A 25 -39.59 4.84 16.47
N ARG A 26 -40.71 5.18 15.83
CA ARG A 26 -41.76 4.23 15.45
C ARG A 26 -41.42 3.34 14.24
N HIS A 27 -40.32 3.63 13.56
CA HIS A 27 -39.86 2.94 12.36
C HIS A 27 -38.75 1.91 12.66
N PHE A 28 -38.20 1.90 13.88
CA PHE A 28 -37.21 0.90 14.29
C PHE A 28 -37.83 -0.51 14.34
N GLY A 29 -37.10 -1.51 13.85
CA GLY A 29 -37.59 -2.89 13.79
C GLY A 29 -38.65 -3.15 12.71
N ASN A 30 -38.95 -2.18 11.83
CA ASN A 30 -39.94 -2.32 10.78
C ASN A 30 -39.27 -2.42 9.40
N ASN A 31 -39.38 -3.58 8.75
CA ASN A 31 -38.82 -3.85 7.43
C ASN A 31 -39.34 -2.92 6.32
N GLU A 32 -40.61 -2.49 6.38
CA GLU A 32 -41.19 -1.55 5.41
C GLU A 32 -40.50 -0.18 5.47
N SER A 33 -39.94 0.18 6.62
CA SER A 33 -39.18 1.43 6.77
C SER A 33 -37.80 1.37 6.11
N GLY A 34 -37.35 0.18 5.71
CA GLY A 34 -36.14 -0.09 4.95
C GLY A 34 -36.34 -0.18 3.43
N GLU A 35 -37.55 0.10 2.93
CA GLU A 35 -37.80 0.10 1.50
C GLU A 35 -36.98 1.19 0.80
N PHE A 36 -36.38 0.80 -0.32
CA PHE A 36 -35.63 1.70 -1.19
C PHE A 36 -36.56 2.78 -1.75
N VAL A 37 -36.16 4.04 -1.59
CA VAL A 37 -36.94 5.18 -2.11
C VAL A 37 -36.26 5.84 -3.30
N LYS A 38 -34.96 6.14 -3.17
CA LYS A 38 -34.15 6.85 -4.16
C LYS A 38 -32.67 6.57 -3.93
N MET A 39 -31.82 7.08 -4.82
CA MET A 39 -30.38 7.18 -4.54
C MET A 39 -30.07 8.47 -3.78
N GLY A 40 -29.21 8.36 -2.77
CA GLY A 40 -28.64 9.46 -2.00
C GLY A 40 -27.66 10.30 -2.80
N ALA A 41 -27.31 11.47 -2.26
CA ALA A 41 -26.35 12.38 -2.90
C ALA A 41 -24.93 11.81 -2.91
N ASP A 42 -24.64 10.87 -2.02
CA ASP A 42 -23.39 10.13 -1.96
C ASP A 42 -23.34 8.88 -2.87
N GLY A 43 -24.43 8.60 -3.59
CA GLY A 43 -24.56 7.44 -4.49
C GLY A 43 -24.91 6.13 -3.79
N THR A 44 -25.44 6.16 -2.56
CA THR A 44 -25.95 4.97 -1.85
C THR A 44 -27.48 4.86 -1.88
N PRO A 45 -28.07 3.66 -1.67
CA PRO A 45 -29.52 3.50 -1.64
C PRO A 45 -30.15 4.13 -0.38
N THR A 46 -31.01 5.14 -0.56
CA THR A 46 -31.77 5.80 0.52
C THR A 46 -32.99 4.97 0.92
N SER A 47 -33.17 4.72 2.22
CA SER A 47 -34.38 4.06 2.74
C SER A 47 -35.46 5.08 3.15
N TYR A 48 -36.69 4.62 3.32
CA TYR A 48 -37.80 5.47 3.76
C TYR A 48 -37.55 6.16 5.11
N ILE A 49 -36.94 5.45 6.06
CA ILE A 49 -36.58 5.99 7.37
C ILE A 49 -35.56 7.14 7.29
N ASP A 50 -34.58 7.05 6.40
CA ASP A 50 -33.53 8.08 6.21
C ASP A 50 -34.16 9.38 5.69
N LEU A 51 -35.08 9.27 4.72
CA LEU A 51 -35.82 10.42 4.19
C LEU A 51 -36.66 11.14 5.27
N ILE A 52 -37.20 10.40 6.24
CA ILE A 52 -37.94 10.99 7.36
C ILE A 52 -37.00 11.76 8.27
N ALA A 53 -35.85 11.17 8.62
CA ALA A 53 -34.84 11.81 9.47
C ALA A 53 -34.36 13.13 8.85
N GLU A 54 -33.98 13.07 7.57
CA GLU A 54 -33.50 14.21 6.78
C GLU A 54 -34.47 15.38 6.71
N LYS A 55 -35.77 15.10 6.55
CA LYS A 55 -36.82 16.13 6.53
C LYS A 55 -36.89 16.90 7.85
N GLU A 56 -36.66 16.25 8.98
CA GLU A 56 -36.67 16.91 10.29
C GLU A 56 -35.41 17.78 10.48
N VAL A 57 -34.25 17.37 9.94
CA VAL A 57 -33.03 18.19 9.91
C VAL A 57 -33.28 19.50 9.13
N ILE A 58 -33.80 19.38 7.89
CA ILE A 58 -34.16 20.55 7.06
C ILE A 58 -35.13 21.44 7.81
N LYS A 59 -36.19 20.88 8.41
CA LYS A 59 -37.22 21.66 9.08
C LYS A 59 -36.65 22.52 10.21
N VAL A 60 -35.72 21.99 11.01
CA VAL A 60 -35.10 22.75 12.10
C VAL A 60 -34.18 23.84 11.57
N LEU A 61 -33.33 23.52 10.59
CA LEU A 61 -32.36 24.48 10.03
C LEU A 61 -33.02 25.54 9.14
N ARG A 62 -34.13 25.23 8.47
CA ARG A 62 -34.88 26.19 7.64
C ARG A 62 -35.44 27.34 8.47
N ASP A 63 -35.88 27.06 9.69
CA ASP A 63 -36.57 28.01 10.56
C ASP A 63 -35.60 28.86 11.41
N THR A 64 -34.28 28.75 11.20
CA THR A 64 -33.30 29.61 11.87
C THR A 64 -33.35 31.04 11.33
N ASN A 65 -33.03 32.02 12.18
CA ASN A 65 -32.99 33.44 11.80
C ASN A 65 -31.68 33.85 11.06
N PHE A 66 -30.82 32.88 10.76
CA PHE A 66 -29.58 33.04 9.99
C PHE A 66 -29.45 31.90 8.98
N THR A 67 -28.59 32.07 7.99
CA THR A 67 -28.31 31.07 6.97
C THR A 67 -27.14 30.18 7.39
N SER A 68 -27.16 28.91 7.00
CA SER A 68 -26.13 27.90 7.23
C SER A 68 -25.90 27.09 5.96
N ILE A 69 -24.78 26.39 5.92
CA ILE A 69 -24.54 25.29 4.98
C ILE A 69 -24.94 24.00 5.69
N LEU A 70 -25.70 23.14 5.03
CA LEU A 70 -25.99 21.77 5.45
C LEU A 70 -25.37 20.82 4.44
N ILE A 71 -24.60 19.86 4.92
CA ILE A 71 -24.08 18.74 4.14
C ILE A 71 -24.65 17.47 4.78
N SER A 72 -25.36 16.67 3.98
CA SER A 72 -25.95 15.41 4.40
C SER A 72 -25.88 14.35 3.31
N GLU A 73 -25.83 13.07 3.68
CA GLU A 73 -25.62 11.95 2.76
C GLU A 73 -26.76 11.81 1.72
N GLU A 74 -28.03 12.05 2.11
CA GLU A 74 -29.17 11.80 1.24
C GLU A 74 -29.67 13.03 0.48
N ILE A 75 -29.46 14.22 1.06
CA ILE A 75 -29.94 15.47 0.45
C ILE A 75 -28.85 16.16 -0.36
N GLY A 76 -27.58 15.99 -0.01
CA GLY A 76 -26.49 16.69 -0.65
C GLY A 76 -26.07 17.96 0.09
N GLU A 77 -25.70 18.97 -0.69
CA GLU A 77 -25.16 20.24 -0.22
C GLU A 77 -26.21 21.36 -0.35
N LEU A 78 -26.63 21.93 0.79
CA LEU A 78 -27.67 22.93 0.87
C LEU A 78 -27.19 24.22 1.55
N LYS A 79 -27.65 25.35 1.04
CA LYS A 79 -27.76 26.61 1.77
C LYS A 79 -29.15 26.71 2.38
N ILE A 80 -29.24 26.86 3.69
CA ILE A 80 -30.49 26.71 4.44
C ILE A 80 -30.62 27.73 5.57
N GLY A 81 -31.83 28.26 5.77
CA GLY A 81 -32.17 29.20 6.84
C GLY A 81 -33.10 30.30 6.38
N ARG A 82 -33.70 31.04 7.33
CA ARG A 82 -34.65 32.13 7.07
C ARG A 82 -35.82 31.74 6.15
N GLY A 83 -36.27 30.49 6.22
CA GLY A 83 -37.33 29.96 5.37
C GLY A 83 -36.87 29.49 3.98
N VAL A 84 -35.60 29.69 3.62
CA VAL A 84 -35.00 29.35 2.32
C VAL A 84 -34.24 28.02 2.40
N VAL A 85 -34.35 27.24 1.34
CA VAL A 85 -33.56 26.02 1.10
C VAL A 85 -33.11 26.05 -0.36
N LYS A 86 -31.80 26.01 -0.62
CA LYS A 86 -31.22 26.10 -1.96
C LYS A 86 -30.07 25.09 -2.10
N ASN A 87 -30.08 24.31 -3.17
CA ASN A 87 -28.94 23.46 -3.53
C ASN A 87 -27.73 24.33 -3.91
N ILE A 88 -26.55 23.99 -3.41
CA ILE A 88 -25.31 24.70 -3.70
C ILE A 88 -24.17 23.72 -3.99
N ASN A 89 -23.05 24.24 -4.49
CA ASN A 89 -21.76 23.61 -4.38
C ASN A 89 -21.01 24.31 -3.25
N VAL A 90 -20.67 23.59 -2.17
CA VAL A 90 -20.04 24.17 -0.97
C VAL A 90 -18.68 24.75 -1.29
N SER A 91 -17.90 24.11 -2.18
CA SER A 91 -16.57 24.62 -2.54
C SER A 91 -16.66 25.96 -3.26
N ASP A 92 -17.64 26.13 -4.14
CA ASP A 92 -17.85 27.38 -4.87
C ASP A 92 -18.43 28.47 -3.93
N GLU A 93 -19.43 28.12 -3.11
CA GLU A 93 -20.03 29.06 -2.14
C GLU A 93 -18.98 29.57 -1.13
N LEU A 94 -18.11 28.69 -0.60
CA LEU A 94 -17.04 29.10 0.32
C LEU A 94 -16.01 30.02 -0.33
N LYS A 95 -15.65 29.75 -1.59
CA LYS A 95 -14.75 30.62 -2.38
C LYS A 95 -15.36 31.98 -2.64
N ASP A 96 -16.61 32.03 -3.07
CA ASP A 96 -17.33 33.27 -3.34
C ASP A 96 -17.43 34.14 -2.08
N ILE A 97 -17.77 33.52 -0.95
CA ILE A 97 -17.79 34.19 0.36
C ILE A 97 -16.40 34.75 0.68
N TYR A 98 -15.36 33.93 0.63
CA TYR A 98 -14.01 34.35 1.01
C TYR A 98 -13.46 35.49 0.12
N ASN A 99 -13.66 35.39 -1.20
CA ASN A 99 -13.24 36.42 -2.15
C ASN A 99 -14.00 37.74 -1.95
N SER A 100 -15.30 37.66 -1.61
CA SER A 100 -16.10 38.86 -1.31
C SER A 100 -15.60 39.59 -0.05
N GLU A 101 -15.04 38.88 0.93
CA GLU A 101 -14.49 39.47 2.16
C GLU A 101 -13.12 40.11 1.94
N GLN A 102 -12.27 39.51 1.09
CA GLN A 102 -10.97 40.08 0.72
C GLN A 102 -11.10 41.33 -0.15
N ASN A 103 -12.15 41.44 -0.97
CA ASN A 103 -12.37 42.60 -1.84
C ASN A 103 -13.04 43.79 -1.10
N ASN A 104 -13.82 43.53 -0.05
CA ASN A 104 -14.53 44.56 0.71
C ASN A 104 -13.70 45.19 1.85
N SER A 105 -12.43 44.81 2.04
CA SER A 105 -11.58 45.38 3.09
C SER A 105 -11.12 46.84 2.85
N ASN A 106 -11.54 47.47 1.75
CA ASN A 106 -11.25 48.89 1.44
C ASN A 106 -12.45 49.85 1.58
N ASP A 107 -13.67 49.37 1.85
CA ASP A 107 -14.84 50.24 2.04
C ASP A 107 -15.47 50.03 3.43
N SER A 108 -15.38 51.06 4.26
CA SER A 108 -15.89 51.10 5.64
C SER A 108 -17.41 51.24 5.74
N ASN A 109 -18.16 50.52 4.92
CA ASN A 109 -19.61 50.36 5.00
C ASN A 109 -19.96 48.88 4.79
N SER A 110 -19.68 48.05 5.80
CA SER A 110 -20.02 46.62 5.78
C SER A 110 -21.54 46.44 5.76
N ILE A 111 -22.10 46.23 4.57
CA ILE A 111 -23.46 45.70 4.44
C ILE A 111 -23.43 44.32 5.08
N ASP A 112 -24.11 44.20 6.22
CA ASP A 112 -24.41 42.96 6.92
C ASP A 112 -25.10 42.02 5.92
N ASN A 113 -24.32 41.18 5.24
CA ASN A 113 -24.82 40.33 4.18
C ASN A 113 -25.63 39.21 4.84
N LYS A 114 -26.90 39.52 5.15
CA LYS A 114 -27.85 38.67 5.89
C LYS A 114 -27.99 37.27 5.30
N ASP A 115 -27.59 37.10 4.04
CA ASP A 115 -27.63 35.86 3.28
C ASP A 115 -26.33 35.04 3.36
N LYS A 116 -25.28 35.53 4.04
CA LYS A 116 -24.04 34.78 4.27
C LYS A 116 -24.29 33.62 5.25
N PRO A 117 -23.93 32.38 4.89
CA PRO A 117 -23.91 31.26 5.83
C PRO A 117 -22.96 31.51 7.00
N ARG A 118 -23.44 31.32 8.23
CA ARG A 118 -22.64 31.50 9.45
C ARG A 118 -21.92 30.22 9.88
N PHE A 119 -22.59 29.09 9.73
CA PHE A 119 -22.11 27.78 10.17
C PHE A 119 -22.30 26.75 9.05
N LEU A 120 -21.46 25.72 9.11
CA LEU A 120 -21.59 24.52 8.30
C LEU A 120 -21.97 23.37 9.25
N PHE A 121 -23.13 22.77 9.00
CA PHE A 121 -23.62 21.57 9.66
C PHE A 121 -23.36 20.37 8.74
N LEU A 122 -22.53 19.44 9.20
CA LEU A 122 -22.32 18.16 8.56
C LEU A 122 -23.09 17.12 9.38
N VAL A 123 -24.16 16.57 8.82
CA VAL A 123 -25.15 15.77 9.55
C VAL A 123 -25.32 14.43 8.87
N ASP A 124 -25.14 13.35 9.63
CA ASP A 124 -25.70 12.04 9.30
C ASP A 124 -26.91 11.83 10.22
N PRO A 125 -28.15 11.97 9.71
CA PRO A 125 -29.35 11.87 10.53
C PRO A 125 -29.59 10.47 11.10
N LEU A 126 -29.06 9.42 10.45
CA LEU A 126 -29.22 8.03 10.85
C LEU A 126 -28.05 7.15 10.37
N ASP A 127 -26.94 7.14 11.12
CA ASP A 127 -25.90 6.12 10.93
C ASP A 127 -26.42 4.76 11.41
N GLY A 128 -26.08 3.71 10.66
CA GLY A 128 -26.51 2.35 10.95
C GLY A 128 -27.97 2.05 10.59
N THR A 129 -28.51 2.61 9.50
CA THR A 129 -29.88 2.36 9.01
C THR A 129 -30.27 0.88 8.99
N SER A 130 -29.39 -0.01 8.49
CA SER A 130 -29.65 -1.46 8.48
C SER A 130 -29.82 -2.03 9.90
N ASN A 131 -29.06 -1.52 10.87
CA ASN A 131 -29.17 -1.90 12.27
C ASN A 131 -30.48 -1.37 12.88
N ALA A 132 -30.88 -0.15 12.55
CA ALA A 132 -32.15 0.43 13.01
C ALA A 132 -33.36 -0.38 12.51
N ILE A 133 -33.36 -0.78 11.24
CA ILE A 133 -34.42 -1.60 10.62
C ILE A 133 -34.46 -3.00 11.26
N LYS A 134 -33.31 -3.60 11.53
CA LYS A 134 -33.19 -4.93 12.15
C LYS A 134 -33.28 -4.92 13.68
N ASN A 135 -33.45 -3.74 14.28
CA ASN A 135 -33.45 -3.55 15.74
C ASN A 135 -32.18 -4.07 16.44
N ILE A 136 -31.03 -3.92 15.80
CA ILE A 136 -29.69 -4.18 16.37
C ILE A 136 -29.21 -2.88 17.01
N SER A 137 -28.86 -2.87 18.30
CA SER A 137 -28.62 -1.64 19.10
C SER A 137 -27.33 -0.86 18.79
N ALA A 138 -27.08 -0.54 17.52
CA ALA A 138 -25.93 0.21 17.02
C ALA A 138 -26.34 1.11 15.86
N TYR A 139 -27.10 2.16 16.17
CA TYR A 139 -27.52 3.20 15.23
C TYR A 139 -27.78 4.52 15.97
N GLY A 140 -27.67 5.65 15.28
CA GLY A 140 -27.75 6.96 15.91
C GLY A 140 -27.64 8.12 14.92
N ILE A 141 -27.63 9.33 15.44
CA ILE A 141 -27.39 10.56 14.67
C ILE A 141 -26.01 11.11 14.96
N SER A 142 -25.37 11.69 13.94
CA SER A 142 -24.08 12.37 14.00
C SER A 142 -24.22 13.81 13.50
N ILE A 143 -23.73 14.79 14.27
CA ILE A 143 -23.74 16.21 13.88
C ILE A 143 -22.38 16.80 14.19
N ALA A 144 -21.68 17.29 13.17
CA ALA A 144 -20.49 18.11 13.27
C ALA A 144 -20.80 19.55 12.83
N VAL A 145 -20.24 20.54 13.54
CA VAL A 145 -20.46 21.96 13.23
C VAL A 145 -19.13 22.68 13.11
N ALA A 146 -18.97 23.44 12.02
CA ALA A 146 -17.85 24.33 11.77
C ALA A 146 -18.32 25.77 11.53
N GLU A 147 -17.44 26.73 11.77
CA GLU A 147 -17.67 28.14 11.46
C GLU A 147 -17.30 28.45 10.00
N VAL A 148 -18.12 29.22 9.29
CA VAL A 148 -17.87 29.58 7.88
C VAL A 148 -17.05 30.87 7.81
N ASN A 149 -15.72 30.71 7.84
CA ASN A 149 -14.78 31.83 7.91
C ASN A 149 -13.51 31.64 7.05
N LYS A 150 -13.47 30.63 6.18
CA LYS A 150 -12.33 30.30 5.32
C LYS A 150 -12.82 29.91 3.93
N GLU A 151 -11.95 30.07 2.94
CA GLU A 151 -12.14 29.56 1.56
C GLU A 151 -12.34 28.03 1.55
N TYR A 152 -11.80 27.35 2.55
CA TYR A 152 -11.81 25.90 2.66
C TYR A 152 -11.96 25.48 4.14
N ILE A 153 -12.88 24.55 4.40
CA ILE A 153 -13.19 24.00 5.72
C ILE A 153 -12.84 22.51 5.76
N SER A 154 -12.00 22.14 6.72
CA SER A 154 -11.49 20.78 6.92
C SER A 154 -11.99 20.15 8.23
N LEU A 155 -11.65 18.88 8.45
CA LEU A 155 -11.81 18.20 9.74
C LEU A 155 -11.21 18.98 10.92
N ASP A 156 -10.12 19.73 10.70
CA ASP A 156 -9.48 20.53 11.74
C ASP A 156 -10.31 21.76 12.14
N ASP A 157 -11.29 22.16 11.32
CA ASP A 157 -12.13 23.32 11.52
C ASP A 157 -13.48 22.98 12.19
N VAL A 158 -13.72 21.69 12.50
CA VAL A 158 -14.89 21.25 13.27
C VAL A 158 -14.74 21.73 14.72
N GLU A 159 -15.72 22.51 15.19
CA GLU A 159 -15.69 23.14 16.52
C GLU A 159 -16.61 22.43 17.51
N LEU A 160 -17.68 21.79 17.03
CA LEU A 160 -18.66 21.06 17.84
C LEU A 160 -18.97 19.70 17.23
N GLY A 161 -19.14 18.70 18.10
CA GLY A 161 -19.54 17.34 17.70
C GLY A 161 -20.62 16.82 18.64
N PHE A 162 -21.68 16.24 18.09
CA PHE A 162 -22.81 15.65 18.82
C PHE A 162 -23.18 14.31 18.22
N ILE A 163 -23.31 13.29 19.07
CA ILE A 163 -23.75 11.95 18.67
C ILE A 163 -24.79 11.45 19.67
N LYS A 164 -25.91 10.93 19.18
CA LYS A 164 -26.93 10.26 20.02
C LYS A 164 -27.14 8.84 19.52
N ASN A 165 -26.85 7.85 20.35
CA ASN A 165 -27.27 6.47 20.12
C ASN A 165 -28.75 6.35 20.47
N PHE A 166 -29.60 6.11 19.46
CA PHE A 166 -31.04 6.04 19.66
C PHE A 166 -31.50 4.77 20.36
N ALA A 167 -30.70 3.69 20.34
CA ALA A 167 -31.02 2.44 21.01
C ALA A 167 -30.73 2.51 22.52
N SER A 168 -29.54 3.02 22.91
CA SER A 168 -29.15 3.09 24.32
C SER A 168 -29.58 4.39 25.01
N GLY A 169 -29.85 5.45 24.24
CA GLY A 169 -30.04 6.79 24.77
C GLY A 169 -28.73 7.50 25.14
N ASP A 170 -27.57 6.91 24.88
CA ASP A 170 -26.27 7.55 25.11
C ASP A 170 -26.13 8.81 24.25
N TYR A 171 -25.84 9.94 24.89
CA TYR A 171 -25.59 11.21 24.24
C TYR A 171 -24.15 11.66 24.48
N TYR A 172 -23.40 11.74 23.39
CA TYR A 172 -22.01 12.17 23.33
C TYR A 172 -21.93 13.58 22.77
N HIS A 173 -21.10 14.43 23.37
CA HIS A 173 -20.80 15.74 22.80
C HIS A 173 -19.39 16.20 23.11
N ALA A 174 -18.85 17.06 22.26
CA ALA A 174 -17.57 17.71 22.47
C ALA A 174 -17.59 19.15 21.91
N VAL A 175 -16.81 20.01 22.56
CA VAL A 175 -16.52 21.36 22.10
C VAL A 175 -15.01 21.46 22.04
N LYS A 176 -14.48 21.90 20.89
CA LYS A 176 -13.05 21.95 20.65
C LYS A 176 -12.32 22.76 21.74
N GLY A 177 -11.29 22.16 22.33
CA GLY A 177 -10.51 22.69 23.44
C GLY A 177 -11.20 22.66 24.81
N GLN A 178 -12.40 22.09 24.94
CA GLN A 178 -13.13 22.03 26.22
C GLN A 178 -13.31 20.59 26.74
N GLY A 179 -13.01 19.58 25.92
CA GLY A 179 -13.18 18.17 26.27
C GLY A 179 -14.42 17.52 25.65
N ALA A 180 -14.66 16.26 26.06
CA ALA A 180 -15.77 15.45 25.58
C ALA A 180 -16.56 14.81 26.74
N TRP A 181 -17.87 14.62 26.56
CA TRP A 181 -18.80 14.13 27.58
C TRP A 181 -19.75 13.07 27.03
N LEU A 182 -20.15 12.15 27.90
CA LEU A 182 -21.22 11.18 27.73
C LEU A 182 -22.26 11.38 28.83
N ASN A 183 -23.51 11.71 28.47
CA ASN A 183 -24.60 11.93 29.43
C ASN A 183 -24.18 12.87 30.58
N ASN A 184 -23.51 13.99 30.24
CA ASN A 184 -22.93 14.99 31.16
C ASN A 184 -21.72 14.54 31.99
N LYS A 185 -21.24 13.30 31.85
CA LYS A 185 -20.00 12.83 32.49
C LYS A 185 -18.83 13.01 31.54
N LYS A 186 -17.75 13.63 32.02
CA LYS A 186 -16.53 13.80 31.23
C LYS A 186 -15.97 12.42 30.86
N MET A 187 -15.58 12.25 29.61
CA MET A 187 -15.01 11.01 29.10
C MET A 187 -13.50 11.01 29.19
N MET A 188 -12.93 9.81 29.37
CA MET A 188 -11.50 9.56 29.31
C MET A 188 -11.26 8.19 28.65
N PRO A 189 -10.38 8.10 27.65
CA PRO A 189 -9.97 6.83 27.06
C PRO A 189 -9.22 5.94 28.06
N ASN A 190 -9.15 4.64 27.75
CA ASN A 190 -8.34 3.70 28.52
C ASN A 190 -6.84 3.96 28.36
N THR A 191 -6.07 3.55 29.38
CA THR A 191 -4.60 3.65 29.37
C THR A 191 -3.90 2.33 29.04
N GLU A 192 -4.65 1.29 28.61
CA GLU A 192 -4.08 -0.01 28.25
C GLU A 192 -3.11 0.12 27.06
N THR A 193 -2.00 -0.62 27.10
CA THR A 193 -0.97 -0.61 26.04
C THR A 193 -0.46 -2.02 25.70
N ASN A 194 -0.91 -3.04 26.42
CA ASN A 194 -0.66 -4.43 26.12
C ASN A 194 -1.66 -4.93 25.07
N ILE A 195 -1.15 -5.33 23.91
CA ILE A 195 -1.95 -5.79 22.77
C ILE A 195 -2.89 -6.93 23.17
N ASN A 196 -2.43 -7.84 24.04
CA ASN A 196 -3.17 -9.03 24.44
C ASN A 196 -4.40 -8.74 25.32
N ASN A 197 -4.55 -7.51 25.80
CA ASN A 197 -5.68 -7.08 26.62
C ASN A 197 -6.69 -6.21 25.86
N LEU A 198 -6.34 -5.76 24.66
CA LEU A 198 -7.11 -4.76 23.93
C LEU A 198 -8.48 -5.29 23.50
N SER A 199 -9.46 -4.39 23.53
CA SER A 199 -10.74 -4.52 22.85
C SER A 199 -10.76 -3.59 21.65
N ILE A 200 -10.93 -4.12 20.45
CA ILE A 200 -10.84 -3.35 19.20
C ILE A 200 -12.12 -3.42 18.37
N GLY A 201 -12.40 -2.36 17.62
CA GLY A 201 -13.29 -2.37 16.47
C GLY A 201 -12.49 -2.30 15.18
N ALA A 202 -12.83 -3.10 14.17
CA ALA A 202 -12.11 -3.06 12.90
C ALA A 202 -13.00 -3.36 11.69
N PHE A 203 -13.07 -2.42 10.76
CA PHE A 203 -13.63 -2.63 9.43
C PHE A 203 -12.50 -2.78 8.40
N LEU A 204 -12.49 -3.90 7.70
CA LEU A 204 -11.35 -4.31 6.87
C LEU A 204 -11.70 -4.26 5.38
N LYS A 205 -10.67 -4.00 4.55
CA LYS A 205 -10.70 -4.18 3.09
C LYS A 205 -9.94 -5.47 2.75
N ASN A 206 -10.25 -6.09 1.62
CA ASN A 206 -9.48 -7.24 1.13
C ASN A 206 -7.98 -6.83 1.04
N ASN A 207 -7.09 -7.63 1.64
CA ASN A 207 -5.63 -7.44 1.73
C ASN A 207 -5.06 -6.58 2.90
N SER A 208 -5.79 -6.32 3.98
CA SER A 208 -5.24 -5.64 5.18
C SER A 208 -4.42 -6.56 6.12
N TYR A 209 -3.35 -7.20 5.62
CA TYR A 209 -2.55 -8.21 6.36
C TYR A 209 -2.00 -7.74 7.72
N GLY A 210 -1.52 -6.49 7.83
CA GLY A 210 -1.03 -5.94 9.10
C GLY A 210 -2.12 -5.89 10.18
N VAL A 211 -3.37 -5.60 9.79
CA VAL A 211 -4.51 -5.58 10.72
C VAL A 211 -4.92 -7.00 11.12
N PHE A 212 -4.83 -7.99 10.22
CA PHE A 212 -5.06 -9.40 10.56
C PHE A 212 -4.08 -9.90 11.64
N ASN A 213 -2.82 -9.51 11.58
CA ASN A 213 -1.82 -9.88 12.60
C ASN A 213 -2.12 -9.24 13.96
N LEU A 214 -2.62 -7.99 13.97
CA LEU A 214 -3.11 -7.36 15.19
C LEU A 214 -4.29 -8.15 15.76
N ILE A 215 -5.28 -8.49 14.92
CA ILE A 215 -6.49 -9.22 15.33
C ILE A 215 -6.18 -10.56 15.99
N LYS A 216 -5.14 -11.27 15.52
CA LYS A 216 -4.69 -12.54 16.12
C LYS A 216 -4.19 -12.40 17.57
N LYS A 217 -3.73 -11.21 17.96
CA LYS A 217 -3.09 -10.96 19.26
C LYS A 217 -4.05 -10.30 20.27
N VAL A 218 -5.05 -9.56 19.80
CA VAL A 218 -5.96 -8.83 20.70
C VAL A 218 -6.92 -9.74 21.45
N ARG A 219 -7.34 -9.29 22.64
CA ARG A 219 -8.26 -10.06 23.49
C ARG A 219 -9.65 -10.21 22.87
N ARG A 220 -10.15 -9.12 22.30
CA ARG A 220 -11.53 -9.02 21.80
C ARG A 220 -11.59 -8.14 20.56
N MET A 221 -12.35 -8.59 19.59
CA MET A 221 -12.73 -7.80 18.42
C MET A 221 -14.26 -7.76 18.32
N ARG A 222 -14.81 -6.60 17.97
CA ARG A 222 -16.23 -6.39 17.74
C ARG A 222 -16.42 -5.59 16.46
N ILE A 223 -17.49 -5.86 15.73
CA ILE A 223 -17.95 -5.06 14.59
C ILE A 223 -19.44 -4.89 14.80
N LEU A 224 -19.87 -3.64 15.01
CA LEU A 224 -21.27 -3.31 15.28
C LEU A 224 -21.97 -2.70 14.06
N GLY A 225 -21.21 -2.23 13.08
CA GLY A 225 -21.75 -1.74 11.81
C GLY A 225 -22.11 -0.25 11.82
N SER A 226 -21.53 0.53 12.74
CA SER A 226 -21.71 1.99 12.82
C SER A 226 -20.34 2.63 13.09
N VAL A 227 -19.78 3.29 12.09
CA VAL A 227 -18.47 3.96 12.22
C VAL A 227 -18.55 5.09 13.23
N VAL A 228 -19.67 5.84 13.24
CA VAL A 228 -19.92 6.95 14.16
C VAL A 228 -19.81 6.48 15.62
N LEU A 229 -20.53 5.40 15.98
CA LEU A 229 -20.57 4.90 17.35
C LEU A 229 -19.26 4.20 17.74
N GLU A 230 -18.70 3.38 16.86
CA GLU A 230 -17.51 2.59 17.16
C GLU A 230 -16.24 3.44 17.30
N LEU A 231 -16.11 4.53 16.52
CA LEU A 231 -15.04 5.50 16.72
C LEU A 231 -15.19 6.26 18.05
N THR A 232 -16.43 6.59 18.43
CA THR A 232 -16.74 7.27 19.70
C THR A 232 -16.46 6.38 20.92
N TYR A 233 -16.48 5.05 20.78
CA TYR A 233 -16.19 4.12 21.86
C TYR A 233 -14.76 4.14 22.36
N ILE A 234 -13.82 4.72 21.59
CA ILE A 234 -12.48 5.00 22.12
C ILE A 234 -12.57 6.05 23.23
N ALA A 235 -13.42 7.06 23.04
CA ALA A 235 -13.49 8.22 23.92
C ALA A 235 -13.89 7.86 25.35
N ASN A 236 -14.77 6.89 25.52
CA ASN A 236 -15.25 6.41 26.83
C ASN A 236 -14.63 5.08 27.28
N GLY A 237 -13.56 4.60 26.62
CA GLY A 237 -12.85 3.38 27.00
C GLY A 237 -13.61 2.08 26.74
N LYS A 238 -14.69 2.09 25.95
CA LYS A 238 -15.34 0.85 25.48
C LYS A 238 -14.44 0.08 24.50
N TYR A 239 -13.74 0.82 23.63
CA TYR A 239 -12.68 0.31 22.76
C TYR A 239 -11.34 0.95 23.12
N ASP A 240 -10.26 0.20 22.92
CA ASP A 240 -8.89 0.71 23.02
C ASP A 240 -8.38 1.18 21.66
N VAL A 241 -8.86 0.56 20.57
CA VAL A 241 -8.47 0.84 19.19
C VAL A 241 -9.71 0.72 18.28
N PHE A 242 -9.83 1.62 17.31
CA PHE A 242 -10.76 1.48 16.18
C PHE A 242 -9.99 1.63 14.87
N ILE A 243 -10.31 0.80 13.88
CA ILE A 243 -9.65 0.80 12.57
C ILE A 243 -10.73 0.72 11.49
N ASP A 244 -10.72 1.63 10.51
CA ASP A 244 -11.48 1.47 9.26
C ASP A 244 -10.56 1.59 8.05
N MET A 245 -10.23 0.44 7.45
CA MET A 245 -9.39 0.32 6.26
C MET A 245 -10.17 0.42 4.94
N ARG A 246 -11.51 0.53 4.98
CA ARG A 246 -12.33 0.62 3.76
C ARG A 246 -12.32 2.04 3.18
N GLY A 247 -12.01 3.04 4.01
CA GLY A 247 -12.18 4.46 3.73
C GLY A 247 -13.60 4.90 4.11
N SER A 248 -13.74 5.48 5.31
CA SER A 248 -15.01 6.01 5.83
C SER A 248 -15.30 7.39 5.22
N ARG A 249 -16.56 7.73 5.01
CA ARG A 249 -16.95 9.07 4.52
C ARG A 249 -16.67 10.10 5.61
N ILE A 250 -16.31 11.32 5.22
CA ILE A 250 -16.02 12.39 6.20
C ILE A 250 -17.22 12.69 7.11
N ILE A 251 -18.44 12.58 6.57
CA ILE A 251 -19.70 12.73 7.32
C ILE A 251 -19.82 11.74 8.49
N ASP A 252 -19.34 10.50 8.32
CA ASP A 252 -19.42 9.44 9.34
C ASP A 252 -18.39 9.63 10.47
N ILE A 253 -17.34 10.43 10.23
CA ILE A 253 -16.19 10.52 11.14
C ILE A 253 -15.99 11.90 11.76
N ALA A 254 -16.52 12.98 11.20
CA ALA A 254 -16.20 14.34 11.65
C ALA A 254 -16.57 14.59 13.12
N ALA A 255 -17.79 14.24 13.53
CA ALA A 255 -18.26 14.46 14.91
C ALA A 255 -17.55 13.52 15.89
N SER A 256 -17.44 12.24 15.53
CA SER A 256 -16.83 11.18 16.36
C SER A 256 -15.32 11.38 16.52
N MET A 257 -14.64 11.89 15.49
CA MET A 257 -13.23 12.28 15.54
C MET A 257 -13.00 13.42 16.53
N LEU A 258 -13.79 14.50 16.46
CA LEU A 258 -13.67 15.59 17.44
C LEU A 258 -13.91 15.08 18.86
N ILE A 259 -14.96 14.28 19.06
CA ILE A 259 -15.28 13.69 20.36
C ILE A 259 -14.13 12.81 20.88
N ALA A 260 -13.53 11.99 20.03
CA ALA A 260 -12.40 11.15 20.40
C ALA A 260 -11.17 12.00 20.78
N ILE A 261 -10.78 12.97 19.95
CA ILE A 261 -9.62 13.83 20.20
C ILE A 261 -9.79 14.63 21.50
N GLU A 262 -10.96 15.22 21.71
CA GLU A 262 -11.26 16.02 22.92
C GLU A 262 -11.32 15.18 24.20
N SER A 263 -11.57 13.87 24.10
CA SER A 263 -11.42 12.96 25.24
C SER A 263 -9.96 12.64 25.58
N GLY A 264 -9.03 12.89 24.65
CA GLY A 264 -7.60 12.57 24.76
C GLY A 264 -7.14 11.38 23.91
N ALA A 265 -8.01 10.82 23.06
CA ALA A 265 -7.64 9.78 22.12
C ALA A 265 -6.86 10.35 20.93
N ILE A 266 -6.17 9.48 20.18
CA ILE A 266 -5.45 9.84 18.95
C ILE A 266 -6.14 9.23 17.75
N ILE A 267 -6.37 10.06 16.72
CA ILE A 267 -6.93 9.67 15.43
C ILE A 267 -5.97 10.09 14.31
N THR A 268 -5.62 9.16 13.41
CA THR A 268 -4.74 9.38 12.25
C THR A 268 -5.19 8.57 11.03
N ASP A 269 -4.50 8.78 9.89
CA ASP A 269 -4.49 7.83 8.77
C ASP A 269 -3.67 6.57 9.10
N GLU A 270 -3.55 5.66 8.13
CA GLU A 270 -2.77 4.43 8.25
C GLU A 270 -1.26 4.65 8.46
N ASN A 271 -0.75 5.80 8.05
CA ASN A 271 0.66 6.17 8.14
C ASN A 271 0.98 6.92 9.45
N GLY A 272 -0.02 7.19 10.29
CA GLY A 272 0.12 7.96 11.53
C GLY A 272 0.07 9.47 11.33
N ASN A 273 -0.37 9.96 10.15
CA ASN A 273 -0.56 11.37 9.89
C ASN A 273 -1.94 11.86 10.32
N LYS A 274 -2.02 13.14 10.68
CA LYS A 274 -3.30 13.78 11.03
C LYS A 274 -4.23 13.87 9.81
N LEU A 275 -5.49 13.53 10.01
CA LEU A 275 -6.53 13.68 8.98
C LEU A 275 -6.85 15.18 8.76
N LYS A 276 -6.76 15.64 7.51
CA LYS A 276 -6.98 17.05 7.11
C LYS A 276 -7.98 17.19 5.95
N ASN A 277 -8.80 16.15 5.76
CA ASN A 277 -9.81 16.05 4.72
C ASN A 277 -10.81 17.20 4.73
N ARG A 278 -11.36 17.47 3.54
CA ARG A 278 -12.39 18.48 3.30
C ARG A 278 -13.71 18.03 3.90
N LEU A 279 -14.45 18.96 4.51
CA LEU A 279 -15.83 18.70 4.86
C LEU A 279 -16.66 18.67 3.58
N SER A 280 -16.81 17.48 2.99
CA SER A 280 -17.50 17.22 1.73
C SER A 280 -18.13 15.83 1.73
N ILE A 281 -19.12 15.64 0.86
CA ILE A 281 -19.85 14.37 0.68
C ILE A 281 -18.97 13.31 0.00
N SER A 282 -18.07 13.72 -0.89
CA SER A 282 -17.30 12.80 -1.73
C SER A 282 -15.99 12.32 -1.09
N GLU A 283 -15.52 13.02 -0.05
CA GLU A 283 -14.25 12.68 0.59
C GLU A 283 -14.37 11.46 1.50
N LYS A 284 -13.29 10.66 1.50
CA LYS A 284 -13.14 9.49 2.35
C LYS A 284 -11.76 9.48 2.99
N ALA A 285 -11.67 8.92 4.19
CA ALA A 285 -10.42 8.75 4.91
C ALA A 285 -10.31 7.34 5.51
N ILE A 286 -9.11 6.78 5.48
CA ILE A 286 -8.78 5.64 6.33
C ILE A 286 -8.59 6.19 7.75
N VAL A 287 -9.15 5.51 8.74
CA VAL A 287 -9.16 6.00 10.11
C VAL A 287 -8.56 4.96 11.05
N ILE A 288 -7.53 5.38 11.79
CA ILE A 288 -6.97 4.63 12.91
C ILE A 288 -7.09 5.47 14.17
N GLY A 289 -7.92 4.98 15.10
CA GLY A 289 -8.08 5.56 16.42
C GLY A 289 -7.42 4.70 17.49
N SER A 290 -6.80 5.32 18.49
CA SER A 290 -6.28 4.62 19.67
C SER A 290 -6.44 5.46 20.94
N SER A 291 -6.63 4.79 22.07
CA SER A 291 -6.91 5.43 23.35
C SER A 291 -5.77 6.28 23.92
N ASN A 292 -4.51 6.03 23.53
CA ASN A 292 -3.35 6.79 24.01
C ASN A 292 -2.18 6.79 23.00
N PRO A 293 -1.23 7.74 23.09
CA PRO A 293 -0.11 7.86 22.15
C PRO A 293 0.81 6.64 22.07
N LYS A 294 1.09 6.00 23.22
CA LYS A 294 1.99 4.86 23.28
C LYS A 294 1.38 3.64 22.57
N LEU A 295 0.10 3.39 22.81
CA LEU A 295 -0.66 2.37 22.09
C LEU A 295 -0.74 2.72 20.59
N HIS A 296 -1.08 3.96 20.26
CA HIS A 296 -1.23 4.40 18.87
C HIS A 296 0.03 4.12 18.03
N LYS A 297 1.21 4.50 18.54
CA LYS A 297 2.49 4.21 17.88
C LYS A 297 2.71 2.69 17.69
N LYS A 298 2.33 1.86 18.66
CA LYS A 298 2.42 0.39 18.53
C LYS A 298 1.46 -0.12 17.45
N ILE A 299 0.25 0.42 17.36
CA ILE A 299 -0.74 0.01 16.36
C ILE A 299 -0.30 0.40 14.96
N ILE A 300 0.09 1.66 14.73
CA ILE A 300 0.64 2.13 13.45
C ILE A 300 1.84 1.29 13.05
N ASN A 301 2.79 1.06 13.97
CA ASN A 301 3.90 0.16 13.70
C ASN A 301 3.42 -1.24 13.36
N THR A 302 2.46 -1.83 14.08
CA THR A 302 1.98 -3.20 13.82
C THR A 302 1.28 -3.33 12.47
N ILE A 303 0.54 -2.30 12.04
CA ILE A 303 -0.20 -2.28 10.78
C ILE A 303 0.74 -2.05 9.59
N ASN A 304 1.72 -1.15 9.75
CA ASN A 304 2.70 -0.81 8.71
C ASN A 304 3.89 -1.77 8.68
N ASN A 305 4.14 -2.49 9.77
CA ASN A 305 5.00 -3.65 9.82
C ASN A 305 4.30 -4.78 9.05
N ASN A 306 4.48 -4.80 7.73
CA ASN A 306 4.30 -5.98 6.87
C ASN A 306 5.35 -7.05 7.22
N LYS A 307 5.34 -7.50 8.46
CA LYS A 307 6.48 -8.09 9.13
C LYS A 307 6.01 -9.16 10.11
N SER A 308 6.01 -10.35 9.55
CA SER A 308 6.31 -11.65 10.17
C SER A 308 5.34 -12.70 9.62
N PHE A 309 5.70 -13.25 8.46
CA PHE A 309 5.88 -14.70 8.45
C PHE A 309 7.03 -14.98 9.41
N ASP A 310 6.82 -15.90 10.34
CA ASP A 310 7.89 -16.44 11.16
C ASP A 310 8.80 -17.22 10.19
N ILE A 311 9.94 -16.63 9.79
CA ILE A 311 10.85 -17.27 8.84
C ILE A 311 11.54 -18.40 9.61
N LYS A 312 11.10 -19.63 9.38
CA LYS A 312 11.63 -20.84 10.02
C LYS A 312 12.40 -21.70 9.05
N LYS A 313 12.13 -21.56 7.75
CA LYS A 313 12.78 -22.33 6.70
C LYS A 313 13.43 -21.41 5.67
N VAL A 314 14.73 -21.56 5.42
CA VAL A 314 15.49 -20.71 4.50
C VAL A 314 16.21 -21.57 3.45
N GLY A 315 15.97 -21.25 2.18
CA GLY A 315 16.75 -21.79 1.07
C GLY A 315 17.97 -20.93 0.80
N ILE A 316 19.13 -21.52 0.48
CA ILE A 316 20.33 -20.78 0.09
C ILE A 316 20.74 -21.19 -1.32
N VAL A 317 20.86 -20.20 -2.20
CA VAL A 317 21.35 -20.36 -3.57
C VAL A 317 22.58 -19.48 -3.74
N SER A 318 23.71 -20.06 -4.11
CA SER A 318 25.00 -19.36 -4.08
C SER A 318 25.73 -19.39 -5.41
N ARG A 319 26.55 -18.38 -5.66
CA ARG A 319 27.44 -18.33 -6.81
C ARG A 319 28.59 -19.34 -6.63
N LEU A 320 28.68 -20.34 -7.49
CA LEU A 320 29.57 -21.51 -7.29
C LEU A 320 30.97 -21.39 -7.92
N ASP A 321 31.19 -20.36 -8.74
CA ASP A 321 32.48 -20.04 -9.38
C ASP A 321 33.33 -19.07 -8.54
N LYS A 322 32.82 -18.58 -7.41
CA LYS A 322 33.49 -17.65 -6.50
C LYS A 322 33.68 -18.25 -5.12
N ILE A 323 34.93 -18.32 -4.66
CA ILE A 323 35.27 -18.92 -3.37
C ILE A 323 34.69 -18.10 -2.21
N GLU A 324 34.66 -16.78 -2.36
CA GLU A 324 34.07 -15.83 -1.40
C GLU A 324 32.61 -16.17 -1.11
N ALA A 325 31.85 -16.45 -2.18
CA ALA A 325 30.44 -16.82 -2.08
C ALA A 325 30.24 -18.16 -1.37
N ILE A 326 31.10 -19.15 -1.68
CA ILE A 326 31.06 -20.47 -1.04
C ILE A 326 31.36 -20.34 0.46
N LEU A 327 32.43 -19.64 0.84
CA LEU A 327 32.79 -19.44 2.25
C LEU A 327 31.73 -18.63 3.01
N PHE A 328 31.17 -17.60 2.38
CA PHE A 328 30.08 -16.82 2.98
C PHE A 328 28.82 -17.68 3.18
N SER A 329 28.55 -18.61 2.24
CA SER A 329 27.46 -19.58 2.40
C SER A 329 27.66 -20.45 3.64
N ALA A 330 28.88 -20.93 3.88
CA ALA A 330 29.20 -21.72 5.08
C ALA A 330 28.89 -20.95 6.37
N LYS A 331 29.32 -19.68 6.44
CA LYS A 331 29.04 -18.82 7.59
C LYS A 331 27.55 -18.55 7.77
N LEU A 332 26.84 -18.30 6.66
CA LEU A 332 25.40 -18.08 6.67
C LEU A 332 24.63 -19.30 7.16
N ILE A 333 25.01 -20.50 6.71
CA ILE A 333 24.40 -21.76 7.17
C ILE A 333 24.55 -21.88 8.68
N LYS A 334 25.78 -21.75 9.20
CA LYS A 334 26.03 -21.81 10.65
C LYS A 334 25.24 -20.75 11.42
N PHE A 335 25.23 -19.51 10.94
CA PHE A 335 24.48 -18.42 11.56
C PHE A 335 22.97 -18.71 11.64
N LEU A 336 22.37 -19.25 10.58
CA LEU A 336 20.94 -19.57 10.56
C LEU A 336 20.62 -20.80 11.44
N ASP A 337 21.49 -21.81 11.43
CA ASP A 337 21.36 -23.01 12.24
C ASP A 337 21.45 -22.69 13.75
N ASP A 338 22.38 -21.82 14.15
CA ASP A 338 22.50 -21.30 15.52
C ASP A 338 21.22 -20.56 16.00
N GLN A 339 20.40 -20.06 15.06
CA GLN A 339 19.10 -19.44 15.34
C GLN A 339 17.92 -20.42 15.28
N GLY A 340 18.17 -21.71 15.03
CA GLY A 340 17.15 -22.76 14.93
C GLY A 340 16.30 -22.72 13.65
N ILE A 341 16.87 -22.21 12.56
CA ILE A 341 16.22 -22.13 11.24
C ILE A 341 16.54 -23.40 10.45
N ASP A 342 15.52 -24.01 9.85
CA ASP A 342 15.66 -25.15 8.92
C ASP A 342 16.21 -24.65 7.57
N ILE A 343 17.25 -25.30 7.06
CA ILE A 343 18.03 -24.81 5.92
C ILE A 343 17.93 -25.80 4.76
N SER A 344 17.83 -25.26 3.54
CA SER A 344 17.90 -26.05 2.32
C SER A 344 18.91 -25.46 1.34
N ILE A 345 19.82 -26.27 0.81
CA ILE A 345 20.87 -25.86 -0.14
C ILE A 345 20.93 -26.81 -1.34
N GLU A 346 21.42 -26.31 -2.48
CA GLU A 346 21.62 -27.16 -3.66
C GLU A 346 22.82 -28.12 -3.48
N GLU A 347 22.71 -29.33 -4.03
CA GLU A 347 23.74 -30.38 -3.93
C GLU A 347 25.13 -29.91 -4.42
N SER A 348 25.14 -29.07 -5.45
CA SER A 348 26.36 -28.49 -6.02
C SER A 348 27.10 -27.58 -5.03
N LEU A 349 26.38 -26.83 -4.19
CA LEU A 349 26.94 -26.00 -3.12
C LEU A 349 27.50 -26.88 -1.99
N ALA A 350 26.75 -27.89 -1.55
CA ALA A 350 27.21 -28.85 -0.54
C ALA A 350 28.51 -29.54 -0.98
N LYS A 351 28.59 -30.02 -2.22
CA LYS A 351 29.81 -30.61 -2.80
C LYS A 351 31.00 -29.65 -2.79
N LYS A 352 30.78 -28.36 -3.07
CA LYS A 352 31.83 -27.33 -3.03
C LYS A 352 32.31 -27.07 -1.60
N LEU A 353 31.39 -26.95 -0.66
CA LEU A 353 31.69 -26.76 0.77
C LEU A 353 32.51 -27.93 1.34
N SER A 354 32.11 -29.18 1.07
CA SER A 354 32.86 -30.36 1.53
C SER A 354 34.27 -30.46 0.92
N ARG A 355 34.49 -29.92 -0.30
CA ARG A 355 35.83 -29.89 -0.91
C ARG A 355 36.77 -28.91 -0.22
N VAL A 356 36.28 -27.75 0.21
CA VAL A 356 37.11 -26.76 0.92
C VAL A 356 37.82 -27.39 2.12
N LYS A 357 37.11 -28.26 2.87
CA LYS A 357 37.66 -28.97 4.02
C LYS A 357 38.52 -30.19 3.63
N LYS A 358 38.08 -31.00 2.66
CA LYS A 358 38.81 -32.21 2.21
C LYS A 358 40.15 -31.91 1.56
N ASP A 359 40.25 -30.80 0.83
CA ASP A 359 41.48 -30.38 0.17
C ASP A 359 42.47 -29.73 1.15
N ASN A 360 42.16 -29.72 2.46
CA ASN A 360 42.98 -29.16 3.53
C ASN A 360 43.39 -27.70 3.25
N LEU A 361 42.52 -26.95 2.57
CA LEU A 361 42.78 -25.55 2.25
C LEU A 361 42.83 -24.75 3.55
N ASP A 362 43.93 -24.03 3.76
CA ASP A 362 44.10 -23.18 4.93
C ASP A 362 43.11 -22.00 4.84
N ILE A 363 42.07 -22.05 5.68
CA ILE A 363 40.98 -21.06 5.72
C ILE A 363 41.54 -19.65 6.00
N PRO A 364 42.42 -19.45 7.01
CA PRO A 364 43.19 -18.22 7.18
C PRO A 364 43.85 -17.69 5.90
N ASP A 365 44.55 -18.54 5.14
CA ASP A 365 45.20 -18.10 3.88
C ASP A 365 44.17 -17.70 2.81
N LEU A 366 43.06 -18.43 2.70
CA LEU A 366 41.97 -18.07 1.81
C LEU A 366 41.37 -16.71 2.18
N ILE A 367 41.08 -16.47 3.46
CA ILE A 367 40.55 -15.19 3.95
C ILE A 367 41.56 -14.06 3.68
N TYR A 368 42.86 -14.30 3.90
CA TYR A 368 43.91 -13.33 3.61
C TYR A 368 43.99 -12.99 2.11
N ASN A 369 43.86 -13.98 1.22
CA ASN A 369 43.83 -13.73 -0.22
C ASN A 369 42.60 -12.93 -0.65
N ILE A 370 41.45 -13.20 -0.02
CA ILE A 370 40.21 -12.44 -0.24
C ILE A 370 40.37 -11.00 0.23
N SER A 371 41.01 -10.77 1.38
CA SER A 371 41.19 -9.42 1.93
C SER A 371 42.00 -8.50 1.02
N GLN A 372 42.83 -9.05 0.12
CA GLN A 372 43.58 -8.25 -0.86
C GLN A 372 42.69 -7.59 -1.92
N HIS A 373 41.49 -8.11 -2.15
CA HIS A 373 40.60 -7.66 -3.22
C HIS A 373 39.18 -7.29 -2.73
N ASN A 374 38.76 -7.80 -1.57
CA ASN A 374 37.46 -7.52 -0.96
C ASN A 374 37.53 -7.60 0.58
N GLU A 375 37.91 -6.48 1.19
CA GLU A 375 38.10 -6.37 2.64
C GLU A 375 36.80 -6.61 3.43
N ASP A 376 35.65 -6.12 2.93
CA ASP A 376 34.35 -6.29 3.58
C ASP A 376 33.97 -7.78 3.70
N VAL A 377 34.22 -8.59 2.65
CA VAL A 377 34.03 -10.05 2.72
C VAL A 377 34.95 -10.68 3.74
N ALA A 378 36.25 -10.38 3.69
CA ALA A 378 37.21 -10.99 4.59
C ALA A 378 36.86 -10.69 6.07
N ASN A 379 36.44 -9.46 6.36
CA ASN A 379 35.98 -9.05 7.68
C ASN A 379 34.77 -9.87 8.15
N GLU A 380 33.79 -10.06 7.27
CA GLU A 380 32.63 -10.89 7.57
C GLU A 380 32.97 -12.39 7.59
N LEU A 381 34.09 -12.86 7.08
CA LEU A 381 34.53 -14.26 7.17
C LEU A 381 35.40 -14.55 8.41
N ASN A 382 35.75 -13.54 9.21
CA ASN A 382 36.52 -13.77 10.44
C ASN A 382 35.81 -14.77 11.37
N GLY A 383 36.61 -15.70 11.92
CA GLY A 383 36.12 -16.79 12.78
C GLY A 383 35.28 -17.84 12.04
N LEU A 384 35.42 -17.95 10.72
CA LEU A 384 34.71 -18.97 9.93
C LEU A 384 35.06 -20.38 10.42
N ASP A 385 34.01 -21.14 10.69
CA ASP A 385 34.07 -22.55 11.02
C ASP A 385 33.19 -23.32 10.02
N ILE A 386 33.81 -24.25 9.28
CA ILE A 386 33.15 -25.03 8.23
C ILE A 386 32.79 -26.41 8.79
N GLN A 387 31.52 -26.79 8.69
CA GLN A 387 31.00 -28.07 9.16
C GLN A 387 31.60 -29.25 8.36
N ASP A 388 31.60 -30.45 8.95
CA ASP A 388 32.13 -31.66 8.32
C ASP A 388 31.23 -32.22 7.22
N ASP A 389 29.92 -32.06 7.37
CA ASP A 389 28.92 -32.57 6.44
C ASP A 389 27.77 -31.57 6.31
N TYR A 390 27.26 -31.46 5.09
CA TYR A 390 26.11 -30.62 4.73
C TYR A 390 24.98 -31.45 4.10
N SER A 391 25.10 -32.79 4.10
CA SER A 391 24.18 -33.71 3.43
C SER A 391 22.72 -33.56 3.91
N GLU A 392 22.52 -33.20 5.18
CA GLU A 392 21.20 -32.99 5.78
C GLU A 392 20.44 -31.78 5.21
N TYR A 393 21.15 -30.79 4.67
CA TYR A 393 20.55 -29.59 4.09
C TYR A 393 20.25 -29.73 2.59
N VAL A 394 20.69 -30.81 1.95
CA VAL A 394 20.64 -30.92 0.48
C VAL A 394 19.22 -31.15 -0.01
N LYS A 395 18.73 -30.25 -0.89
CA LYS A 395 17.50 -30.39 -1.66
C LYS A 395 17.69 -29.86 -3.08
N ASP A 396 16.88 -30.33 -4.03
CA ASP A 396 16.79 -29.65 -5.33
C ASP A 396 16.12 -28.28 -5.12
N ILE A 397 16.56 -27.24 -5.83
CA ILE A 397 15.98 -25.89 -5.72
C ILE A 397 14.48 -25.91 -6.05
N ASN A 398 14.07 -26.77 -6.98
CA ASN A 398 12.68 -26.96 -7.36
C ASN A 398 11.86 -27.61 -6.22
N GLU A 399 12.51 -28.21 -5.24
CA GLU A 399 11.87 -28.89 -4.10
C GLU A 399 12.04 -28.09 -2.78
N PHE A 400 12.51 -26.85 -2.85
CA PHE A 400 12.61 -26.00 -1.67
C PHE A 400 11.23 -25.72 -1.06
N ASP A 401 10.95 -26.35 0.07
CA ASP A 401 9.85 -26.01 0.98
C ASP A 401 10.37 -24.98 2.00
N THR A 402 10.45 -23.71 1.60
CA THR A 402 11.06 -22.65 2.40
C THR A 402 10.20 -21.39 2.49
N ASP A 403 10.33 -20.65 3.60
CA ASP A 403 9.63 -19.38 3.82
C ASP A 403 10.30 -18.21 3.08
N MET A 404 11.59 -18.38 2.75
CA MET A 404 12.42 -17.39 2.06
C MET A 404 13.60 -18.08 1.37
N VAL A 405 14.09 -17.48 0.28
CA VAL A 405 15.39 -17.86 -0.31
C VAL A 405 16.37 -16.70 -0.19
N ILE A 406 17.58 -16.99 0.30
CA ILE A 406 18.73 -16.08 0.26
C ILE A 406 19.59 -16.43 -0.95
N THR A 407 19.84 -15.46 -1.83
CA THR A 407 20.74 -15.63 -2.96
C THR A 407 22.05 -14.90 -2.70
N LEU A 408 23.17 -15.61 -2.74
CA LEU A 408 24.52 -15.09 -2.50
C LEU A 408 25.24 -14.90 -3.84
N GLY A 409 25.32 -13.66 -4.31
CA GLY A 409 25.89 -13.32 -5.61
C GLY A 409 25.28 -12.06 -6.21
N GLY A 410 25.41 -11.91 -7.54
CA GLY A 410 24.78 -10.80 -8.27
C GLY A 410 23.39 -11.16 -8.79
N ASP A 411 22.80 -10.24 -9.58
CA ASP A 411 21.47 -10.41 -10.17
C ASP A 411 21.33 -11.72 -10.97
N GLY A 412 22.37 -12.17 -11.69
CA GLY A 412 22.33 -13.44 -12.42
C GLY A 412 22.19 -14.68 -11.53
N THR A 413 22.77 -14.67 -10.32
CA THR A 413 22.58 -15.76 -9.35
C THR A 413 21.15 -15.74 -8.80
N LEU A 414 20.60 -14.53 -8.60
CA LEU A 414 19.23 -14.35 -8.18
C LEU A 414 18.24 -14.87 -9.23
N LEU A 415 18.43 -14.50 -10.50
CA LEU A 415 17.61 -14.98 -11.62
C LEU A 415 17.67 -16.51 -11.73
N ARG A 416 18.86 -17.11 -11.65
CA ARG A 416 19.02 -18.58 -11.64
C ARG A 416 18.21 -19.23 -10.53
N GLY A 417 18.28 -18.69 -9.31
CA GLY A 417 17.48 -19.17 -8.18
C GLY A 417 16.00 -19.07 -8.47
N GLN A 418 15.54 -17.90 -8.91
CA GLN A 418 14.13 -17.63 -9.22
C GLN A 418 13.59 -18.56 -10.31
N THR A 419 14.32 -18.78 -11.40
CA THR A 419 13.89 -19.64 -12.52
C THR A 419 13.67 -21.09 -12.10
N LYS A 420 14.47 -21.58 -11.13
CA LYS A 420 14.37 -22.95 -10.63
C LYS A 420 13.29 -23.13 -9.55
N LEU A 421 12.94 -22.08 -8.81
CA LEU A 421 11.90 -22.19 -7.79
C LEU A 421 10.54 -22.56 -8.40
N SER A 422 9.96 -23.67 -7.95
CA SER A 422 8.66 -24.19 -8.43
C SER A 422 7.48 -23.29 -8.09
N THR A 423 7.62 -22.44 -7.07
CA THR A 423 6.57 -21.56 -6.55
C THR A 423 6.99 -20.09 -6.65
N GLY A 424 6.22 -19.28 -7.38
CA GLY A 424 6.45 -17.84 -7.48
C GLY A 424 6.19 -17.05 -6.19
N GLU A 425 5.68 -17.69 -5.14
CA GLU A 425 5.31 -17.02 -3.88
C GLU A 425 6.45 -16.92 -2.85
N ILE A 426 7.51 -17.73 -2.98
CA ILE A 426 8.63 -17.71 -2.04
C ILE A 426 9.43 -16.42 -2.25
N PRO A 427 9.55 -15.56 -1.23
CA PRO A 427 10.24 -14.30 -1.36
C PRO A 427 11.76 -14.48 -1.38
N ILE A 428 12.44 -13.67 -2.19
CA ILE A 428 13.89 -13.77 -2.41
C ILE A 428 14.60 -12.57 -1.77
N LEU A 429 15.65 -12.83 -0.99
CA LEU A 429 16.59 -11.85 -0.47
C LEU A 429 17.94 -12.00 -1.19
N GLY A 430 18.34 -10.99 -1.96
CA GLY A 430 19.65 -10.99 -2.61
C GLY A 430 20.72 -10.33 -1.77
N ILE A 431 21.85 -11.02 -1.56
CA ILE A 431 23.06 -10.46 -0.96
C ILE A 431 24.12 -10.36 -2.05
N ASN A 432 24.48 -9.11 -2.36
CA ASN A 432 25.49 -8.79 -3.34
C ASN A 432 26.90 -9.09 -2.81
N LEU A 433 27.66 -9.87 -3.58
CA LEU A 433 29.05 -10.23 -3.28
C LEU A 433 30.09 -9.52 -4.16
N GLY A 434 29.65 -8.63 -5.05
CA GLY A 434 30.53 -7.95 -6.02
C GLY A 434 30.01 -6.57 -6.38
N THR A 435 29.91 -6.25 -7.66
CA THR A 435 29.34 -4.98 -8.11
C THR A 435 27.86 -4.89 -7.75
N VAL A 436 27.42 -3.72 -7.27
CA VAL A 436 26.01 -3.47 -6.88
C VAL A 436 25.05 -4.01 -7.95
N GLY A 437 23.97 -4.68 -7.56
CA GLY A 437 22.94 -5.20 -8.49
C GLY A 437 21.66 -4.38 -8.40
N PHE A 438 20.79 -4.44 -9.41
CA PHE A 438 19.46 -3.82 -9.33
C PHE A 438 18.49 -4.66 -8.49
N LEU A 439 18.65 -5.99 -8.47
CA LEU A 439 17.74 -6.91 -7.79
C LEU A 439 18.15 -7.22 -6.35
N THR A 440 19.45 -7.33 -6.06
CA THR A 440 19.97 -7.61 -4.70
C THR A 440 19.59 -6.53 -3.69
N GLU A 441 19.48 -6.84 -2.40
CA GLU A 441 19.06 -5.89 -1.35
C GLU A 441 20.20 -5.53 -0.40
N LEU A 442 20.98 -6.51 0.00
CA LEU A 442 22.04 -6.34 0.99
C LEU A 442 23.39 -6.34 0.30
N ASP A 443 24.27 -5.44 0.72
CA ASP A 443 25.71 -5.65 0.56
C ASP A 443 26.24 -6.49 1.72
N ILE A 444 27.40 -7.11 1.54
CA ILE A 444 28.08 -7.93 2.55
C ILE A 444 28.24 -7.20 3.88
N LYS A 445 28.59 -5.92 3.82
CA LYS A 445 28.86 -5.11 5.01
C LYS A 445 27.62 -5.03 5.90
N ASP A 446 27.77 -5.48 7.15
CA ASP A 446 26.69 -5.56 8.15
C ASP A 446 25.53 -6.48 7.71
N SER A 447 25.74 -7.38 6.75
CA SER A 447 24.70 -8.26 6.21
C SER A 447 24.07 -9.14 7.29
N PHE A 448 24.86 -9.76 8.18
CA PHE A 448 24.33 -10.61 9.25
C PHE A 448 23.42 -9.85 10.22
N LYS A 449 23.77 -8.61 10.59
CA LYS A 449 22.91 -7.76 11.42
C LYS A 449 21.58 -7.47 10.73
N LYS A 450 21.62 -7.19 9.42
CA LYS A 450 20.40 -6.96 8.62
C LYS A 450 19.59 -8.24 8.43
N ILE A 451 20.22 -9.40 8.28
CA ILE A 451 19.52 -10.69 8.26
C ILE A 451 18.84 -10.91 9.61
N GLU A 452 19.49 -10.62 10.74
CA GLU A 452 18.90 -10.74 12.07
C GLU A 452 17.64 -9.85 12.22
N THR A 453 17.68 -8.61 11.72
CA THR A 453 16.49 -7.76 11.72
C THR A 453 15.42 -8.33 10.79
N ILE A 454 15.77 -8.79 9.59
CA ILE A 454 14.83 -9.45 8.66
C ILE A 454 14.15 -10.66 9.31
N LEU A 455 14.89 -11.52 10.00
CA LEU A 455 14.37 -12.70 10.71
C LEU A 455 13.42 -12.32 11.85
N LYS A 456 13.65 -11.19 12.53
CA LYS A 456 12.70 -10.60 13.50
C LYS A 456 11.43 -10.04 12.82
N GLY A 457 11.29 -10.27 11.52
CA GLY A 457 10.31 -9.65 10.68
C GLY A 457 10.64 -8.18 10.56
N GLU A 458 11.83 -7.80 10.09
CA GLU A 458 12.14 -6.42 9.73
C GLU A 458 12.37 -6.20 8.23
N TYR A 459 11.47 -6.72 7.39
CA TYR A 459 11.40 -6.45 5.94
C TYR A 459 10.01 -6.08 5.40
N PHE A 460 9.88 -5.70 4.14
CA PHE A 460 8.61 -5.77 3.41
C PHE A 460 8.78 -6.54 2.11
N LYS A 461 7.65 -6.97 1.53
CA LYS A 461 7.61 -7.72 0.27
C LYS A 461 7.39 -6.77 -0.90
N GLU A 462 8.32 -6.74 -1.84
CA GLU A 462 8.19 -6.02 -3.11
C GLU A 462 7.86 -7.01 -4.22
N LYS A 463 6.75 -6.78 -4.94
CA LYS A 463 6.34 -7.63 -6.07
C LYS A 463 6.91 -7.08 -7.37
N ARG A 464 7.38 -7.99 -8.23
CA ARG A 464 7.88 -7.69 -9.57
C ARG A 464 7.14 -8.52 -10.60
N THR A 465 6.59 -7.83 -11.60
CA THR A 465 5.89 -8.44 -12.72
C THR A 465 6.83 -9.38 -13.49
N GLN A 466 6.30 -10.53 -13.91
CA GLN A 466 6.97 -11.42 -14.87
C GLN A 466 6.26 -11.42 -16.22
N LEU A 467 7.06 -11.54 -17.28
CA LEU A 467 6.59 -11.85 -18.60
C LEU A 467 6.41 -13.37 -18.74
N ARG A 468 5.29 -13.81 -19.28
CA ARG A 468 5.04 -15.21 -19.65
C ARG A 468 5.04 -15.33 -21.16
N VAL A 469 5.80 -16.28 -21.68
CA VAL A 469 5.85 -16.60 -23.12
C VAL A 469 5.32 -18.00 -23.34
N SER A 470 4.42 -18.16 -24.31
CA SER A 470 3.99 -19.47 -24.81
C SER A 470 4.72 -19.80 -26.09
N HIS A 471 5.35 -20.97 -26.12
CA HIS A 471 5.99 -21.56 -27.29
C HIS A 471 5.40 -22.96 -27.49
N GLY A 472 4.54 -23.11 -28.50
CA GLY A 472 3.76 -24.33 -28.69
C GLY A 472 2.88 -24.66 -27.47
N LYS A 473 3.16 -25.80 -26.81
CA LYS A 473 2.47 -26.22 -25.58
C LYS A 473 3.21 -25.83 -24.30
N GLU A 474 4.43 -25.33 -24.42
CA GLU A 474 5.29 -25.01 -23.29
C GLU A 474 5.09 -23.55 -22.86
N LEU A 475 5.20 -23.32 -21.55
CA LEU A 475 5.06 -22.01 -20.94
C LEU A 475 6.34 -21.69 -20.17
N PHE A 476 6.94 -20.56 -20.52
CA PHE A 476 8.12 -20.03 -19.84
C PHE A 476 7.81 -18.68 -19.22
N THR A 477 8.62 -18.29 -18.24
CA THR A 477 8.53 -16.98 -17.59
C THR A 477 9.89 -16.32 -17.58
N ALA A 478 9.90 -14.99 -17.67
CA ALA A 478 11.07 -14.15 -17.50
C ALA A 478 10.75 -13.01 -16.53
N LEU A 479 11.61 -12.79 -15.54
CA LEU A 479 11.55 -11.64 -14.66
C LEU A 479 12.08 -10.40 -15.34
N ASN A 480 13.18 -10.50 -16.07
CA ASN A 480 13.81 -9.38 -16.74
C ASN A 480 13.32 -9.29 -18.19
N GLU A 481 13.74 -10.22 -19.04
CA GLU A 481 13.41 -10.16 -20.45
C GLU A 481 13.39 -11.52 -21.14
N VAL A 482 12.68 -11.54 -22.27
CA VAL A 482 12.81 -12.57 -23.29
C VAL A 482 13.45 -11.96 -24.52
N VAL A 483 14.54 -12.58 -24.98
CA VAL A 483 15.29 -12.14 -26.16
C VAL A 483 15.09 -13.14 -27.28
N ILE A 484 14.74 -12.65 -28.46
CA ILE A 484 14.67 -13.42 -29.69
C ILE A 484 15.82 -12.96 -30.58
N MET A 485 16.77 -13.84 -30.90
CA MET A 485 17.93 -13.46 -31.70
C MET A 485 18.34 -14.55 -32.69
N THR A 486 19.11 -14.17 -33.70
CA THR A 486 19.72 -15.14 -34.62
C THR A 486 20.77 -15.99 -33.90
N GLU A 487 20.80 -17.30 -34.17
CA GLU A 487 21.91 -18.16 -33.74
C GLU A 487 23.19 -17.90 -34.57
N LYS A 488 23.03 -17.34 -35.77
CA LYS A 488 24.13 -17.08 -36.71
C LYS A 488 24.58 -15.62 -36.59
N PRO A 489 25.85 -15.35 -36.22
CA PRO A 489 26.38 -14.00 -36.16
C PRO A 489 26.16 -13.22 -37.47
N ALA A 490 25.86 -11.93 -37.35
CA ALA A 490 25.65 -11.00 -38.47
C ALA A 490 24.54 -11.40 -39.47
N LYS A 491 23.53 -12.16 -39.05
CA LYS A 491 22.36 -12.48 -39.88
C LYS A 491 21.06 -11.98 -39.25
N MET A 492 20.48 -10.94 -39.85
CA MET A 492 19.18 -10.41 -39.40
C MET A 492 18.02 -11.40 -39.58
N LEU A 493 17.05 -11.26 -38.70
CA LEU A 493 15.72 -11.88 -38.74
C LEU A 493 14.69 -10.85 -39.23
N ASN A 494 13.57 -11.33 -39.79
CA ASN A 494 12.44 -10.49 -40.16
C ASN A 494 11.32 -10.71 -39.15
N PHE A 495 10.97 -9.69 -38.38
CA PHE A 495 9.96 -9.73 -37.34
C PHE A 495 8.67 -9.06 -37.81
N GLU A 496 7.53 -9.62 -37.43
CA GLU A 496 6.24 -8.94 -37.30
C GLU A 496 5.88 -8.93 -35.81
N VAL A 497 5.59 -7.75 -35.28
CA VAL A 497 5.17 -7.57 -33.88
C VAL A 497 3.78 -6.96 -33.85
N SER A 498 2.86 -7.61 -33.15
CA SER A 498 1.51 -7.10 -32.90
C SER A 498 1.20 -6.99 -31.42
N VAL A 499 0.36 -6.03 -31.06
CA VAL A 499 -0.10 -5.77 -29.69
C VAL A 499 -1.62 -5.70 -29.72
N ASP A 500 -2.28 -6.50 -28.89
CA ASP A 500 -3.75 -6.58 -28.81
C ASP A 500 -4.44 -6.82 -30.18
N GLY A 501 -3.75 -7.53 -31.08
CA GLY A 501 -4.23 -7.87 -32.43
C GLY A 501 -3.87 -6.86 -33.52
N GLU A 502 -3.30 -5.69 -33.17
CA GLU A 502 -2.86 -4.69 -34.14
C GLU A 502 -1.37 -4.86 -34.46
N ILE A 503 -1.00 -4.94 -35.74
CA ILE A 503 0.40 -4.97 -36.15
C ILE A 503 1.01 -3.60 -35.88
N VAL A 504 1.93 -3.56 -34.90
CA VAL A 504 2.63 -2.34 -34.52
C VAL A 504 3.73 -2.06 -35.52
N GLU A 505 4.56 -3.06 -35.82
CA GLU A 505 5.72 -2.90 -36.70
C GLU A 505 6.15 -4.21 -37.38
N GLU A 506 6.73 -4.06 -38.57
CA GLU A 506 7.46 -5.10 -39.30
C GLU A 506 8.87 -4.62 -39.62
N PHE A 507 9.90 -5.37 -39.23
CA PHE A 507 11.28 -4.90 -39.38
C PHE A 507 12.31 -6.02 -39.48
N ARG A 508 13.52 -5.65 -39.90
CA ARG A 508 14.71 -6.51 -39.85
C ARG A 508 15.65 -6.04 -38.77
N ALA A 509 16.14 -6.98 -37.96
CA ALA A 509 17.01 -6.71 -36.82
C ALA A 509 17.86 -7.94 -36.49
N ASP A 510 18.93 -7.77 -35.72
CA ASP A 510 19.70 -8.88 -35.17
C ASP A 510 18.90 -9.67 -34.12
N GLY A 511 17.97 -8.99 -33.47
CA GLY A 511 17.03 -9.60 -32.53
C GLY A 511 15.95 -8.63 -32.04
N LEU A 512 15.18 -9.09 -31.06
CA LEU A 512 14.09 -8.39 -30.40
C LEU A 512 14.09 -8.75 -28.91
N ILE A 513 13.96 -7.74 -28.05
CA ILE A 513 13.87 -7.90 -26.59
C ILE A 513 12.46 -7.50 -26.16
N LEU A 514 11.81 -8.39 -25.40
CA LEU A 514 10.57 -8.13 -24.69
C LEU A 514 10.91 -8.09 -23.20
N SER A 515 10.95 -6.89 -22.63
CA SER A 515 11.41 -6.65 -21.26
C SER A 515 10.26 -6.27 -20.34
N THR A 516 10.34 -6.70 -19.09
CA THR A 516 9.56 -6.13 -17.99
C THR A 516 10.21 -4.81 -17.52
N PRO A 517 9.58 -4.07 -16.60
CA PRO A 517 10.21 -2.94 -15.95
C PRO A 517 11.46 -3.31 -15.15
N SER A 518 11.53 -4.52 -14.59
CA SER A 518 12.75 -4.99 -13.88
C SER A 518 13.91 -5.17 -14.86
N GLY A 519 13.63 -5.76 -16.03
CA GLY A 519 14.61 -5.96 -17.10
C GLY A 519 15.05 -4.66 -17.79
N SER A 520 14.37 -3.53 -17.56
CA SER A 520 14.69 -2.25 -18.20
C SER A 520 16.11 -1.76 -17.90
N THR A 521 16.71 -2.26 -16.82
CA THR A 521 18.07 -1.95 -16.35
C THR A 521 19.09 -3.05 -16.70
N ALA A 522 18.64 -4.12 -17.35
CA ALA A 522 19.45 -5.24 -17.83
C ALA A 522 19.74 -5.10 -19.33
N TYR A 523 19.53 -6.15 -20.12
CA TYR A 523 19.92 -6.14 -21.54
C TYR A 523 19.13 -5.11 -22.36
N SER A 524 17.87 -4.86 -21.99
CA SER A 524 17.04 -3.76 -22.51
C SER A 524 17.78 -2.41 -22.51
N MET A 525 18.47 -2.07 -21.41
CA MET A 525 19.19 -0.81 -21.29
C MET A 525 20.33 -0.71 -22.31
N SER A 526 21.10 -1.79 -22.46
CA SER A 526 22.21 -1.86 -23.41
C SER A 526 21.74 -1.77 -24.88
N ALA A 527 20.53 -2.25 -25.17
CA ALA A 527 19.91 -2.14 -26.49
C ALA A 527 19.25 -0.76 -26.76
N GLY A 528 19.35 0.20 -25.83
CA GLY A 528 18.79 1.54 -25.97
C GLY A 528 17.36 1.68 -25.48
N GLY A 529 16.87 0.75 -24.66
CA GLY A 529 15.58 0.83 -23.99
C GLY A 529 15.53 1.90 -22.88
N PRO A 530 14.33 2.42 -22.54
CA PRO A 530 14.17 3.34 -21.43
C PRO A 530 14.34 2.64 -20.08
N ILE A 531 14.75 3.40 -19.05
CA ILE A 531 14.68 2.95 -17.65
C ILE A 531 13.24 3.15 -17.17
N VAL A 532 12.63 2.09 -16.62
CA VAL A 532 11.24 2.10 -16.17
C VAL A 532 11.22 1.73 -14.68
N ASP A 533 10.48 2.49 -13.87
CA ASP A 533 10.29 2.15 -12.46
C ASP A 533 9.59 0.79 -12.35
N PRO A 534 10.10 -0.15 -11.52
CA PRO A 534 9.51 -1.47 -11.34
C PRO A 534 8.02 -1.49 -10.97
N LYS A 535 7.48 -0.39 -10.44
CA LYS A 535 6.07 -0.23 -10.06
C LYS A 535 5.15 0.09 -11.24
N VAL A 536 5.70 0.46 -12.40
CA VAL A 536 4.91 0.78 -13.60
C VAL A 536 4.41 -0.51 -14.24
N GLY A 537 3.11 -0.62 -14.49
CA GLY A 537 2.52 -1.76 -15.19
C GLY A 537 2.73 -1.66 -16.70
N ALA A 538 3.93 -2.02 -17.18
CA ALA A 538 4.27 -1.95 -18.60
C ALA A 538 5.18 -3.08 -19.08
N PHE A 539 5.18 -3.33 -20.38
CA PHE A 539 6.21 -4.09 -21.10
C PHE A 539 6.95 -3.19 -22.07
N ILE A 540 8.19 -3.56 -22.38
CA ILE A 540 9.08 -2.80 -23.26
C ILE A 540 9.47 -3.71 -24.43
N ILE A 541 9.23 -3.24 -25.66
CA ILE A 541 9.56 -3.93 -26.91
C ILE A 541 10.75 -3.20 -27.55
N ILE A 542 11.92 -3.83 -27.65
CA ILE A 542 13.15 -3.20 -28.13
C ILE A 542 13.79 -4.04 -29.22
N PRO A 543 13.92 -3.52 -30.45
CA PRO A 543 14.71 -4.18 -31.49
C PRO A 543 16.21 -4.07 -31.22
N ILE A 544 16.97 -5.13 -31.47
CA ILE A 544 18.44 -5.13 -31.40
C ILE A 544 19.00 -4.80 -32.78
N CYS A 545 19.69 -3.67 -32.91
CA CYS A 545 20.32 -3.21 -34.16
C CYS A 545 19.37 -3.26 -35.39
N PRO A 546 18.21 -2.60 -35.36
CA PRO A 546 17.28 -2.64 -36.48
C PRO A 546 17.81 -1.95 -37.73
N TYR A 547 17.53 -2.52 -38.90
CA TYR A 547 17.82 -1.90 -40.20
C TYR A 547 16.96 -0.65 -40.47
N LYS A 548 15.78 -0.56 -39.84
CA LYS A 548 14.85 0.58 -39.97
C LYS A 548 15.27 1.71 -39.03
N LEU A 549 15.90 2.77 -39.57
CA LEU A 549 16.50 3.89 -38.80
C LEU A 549 15.52 4.62 -37.86
N GLY A 550 14.23 4.69 -38.24
CA GLY A 550 13.20 5.36 -37.45
C GLY A 550 12.61 4.51 -36.32
N LEU A 551 12.97 3.22 -36.23
CA LEU A 551 12.40 2.33 -35.22
C LEU A 551 12.89 2.71 -33.82
N ARG A 552 11.98 2.71 -32.85
CA ARG A 552 12.24 3.08 -31.45
C ARG A 552 11.66 2.01 -30.52
N PRO A 553 12.13 1.93 -29.27
CA PRO A 553 11.48 1.13 -28.24
C PRO A 553 10.01 1.50 -28.08
N PHE A 554 9.14 0.50 -27.94
CA PHE A 554 7.75 0.70 -27.56
C PHE A 554 7.54 0.34 -26.10
N VAL A 555 6.80 1.16 -25.37
CA VAL A 555 6.34 0.84 -24.02
C VAL A 555 4.82 0.63 -24.10
N VAL A 556 4.36 -0.55 -23.73
CA VAL A 556 2.95 -0.95 -23.81
C VAL A 556 2.45 -1.37 -22.43
N SER A 557 1.13 -1.43 -22.27
CA SER A 557 0.50 -1.90 -21.03
C SER A 557 0.92 -3.34 -20.74
N ASP A 558 1.20 -3.68 -19.48
CA ASP A 558 1.44 -5.07 -19.07
C ASP A 558 0.17 -5.93 -19.10
N LYS A 559 -1.00 -5.33 -19.35
CA LYS A 559 -2.26 -6.04 -19.59
C LYS A 559 -2.43 -6.45 -21.06
N SER A 560 -1.61 -5.93 -21.96
CA SER A 560 -1.69 -6.22 -23.38
C SER A 560 -1.10 -7.59 -23.70
N GLU A 561 -1.63 -8.19 -24.76
CA GLU A 561 -1.06 -9.36 -25.40
C GLU A 561 -0.11 -8.94 -26.52
N ILE A 562 1.13 -9.41 -26.48
CA ILE A 562 2.10 -9.16 -27.55
C ILE A 562 2.31 -10.45 -28.31
N LYS A 563 2.28 -10.39 -29.64
CA LYS A 563 2.61 -11.53 -30.52
C LYS A 563 3.77 -11.20 -31.42
N VAL A 564 4.66 -12.16 -31.60
CA VAL A 564 5.83 -12.04 -32.46
C VAL A 564 5.89 -13.22 -33.45
N LYS A 565 6.13 -12.91 -34.72
CA LYS A 565 6.34 -13.90 -35.80
C LYS A 565 7.63 -13.62 -36.55
N LEU A 566 8.24 -14.70 -37.06
CA LEU A 566 9.33 -14.62 -38.03
C LEU A 566 8.78 -14.73 -39.44
N LEU A 567 8.90 -13.68 -40.24
CA LEU A 567 8.29 -13.62 -41.58
C LEU A 567 9.06 -14.38 -42.66
N LYS A 568 10.36 -14.64 -42.44
CA LYS A 568 11.23 -15.20 -43.48
C LYS A 568 11.33 -16.72 -43.34
N LYS A 569 10.83 -17.44 -44.36
CA LYS A 569 10.85 -18.91 -44.38
C LYS A 569 12.23 -19.54 -44.24
N GLY A 570 12.30 -20.65 -43.48
CA GLY A 570 13.51 -21.44 -43.26
C GLY A 570 14.53 -20.76 -42.36
N LYS A 571 14.13 -19.75 -41.59
CA LYS A 571 14.98 -19.07 -40.61
C LYS A 571 14.62 -19.54 -39.22
N LYS A 572 15.67 -19.86 -38.47
CA LYS A 572 15.57 -20.19 -37.06
C LYS A 572 16.08 -19.04 -36.20
N ALA A 573 15.53 -18.91 -35.01
CA ALA A 573 15.99 -18.01 -33.98
C ALA A 573 16.13 -18.75 -32.64
N VAL A 574 16.79 -18.12 -31.70
CA VAL A 574 16.92 -18.59 -30.33
C VAL A 574 16.13 -17.63 -29.44
N LEU A 575 15.22 -18.19 -28.66
CA LEU A 575 14.52 -17.54 -27.57
C LEU A 575 15.35 -17.72 -26.31
N VAL A 576 15.71 -16.63 -25.62
CA VAL A 576 16.50 -16.65 -24.38
C VAL A 576 15.71 -15.94 -23.27
N MET A 577 15.44 -16.62 -22.16
CA MET A 577 14.68 -16.09 -21.02
C MET A 577 15.63 -15.83 -19.85
N ASP A 578 15.72 -14.57 -19.40
CA ASP A 578 16.60 -14.10 -18.31
C ASP A 578 18.09 -14.51 -18.44
N GLY A 579 18.52 -14.87 -19.66
CA GLY A 579 19.84 -15.47 -19.91
C GLY A 579 20.04 -16.87 -19.31
N GLN A 580 18.99 -17.51 -18.78
CA GLN A 580 19.07 -18.80 -18.09
C GLN A 580 18.55 -19.98 -18.93
N VAL A 581 17.45 -19.77 -19.64
CA VAL A 581 16.79 -20.80 -20.45
C VAL A 581 16.89 -20.40 -21.92
N SER A 582 17.07 -21.37 -22.81
CA SER A 582 17.10 -21.14 -24.26
C SER A 582 16.24 -22.16 -25.00
N GLN A 583 15.45 -21.71 -25.97
CA GLN A 583 14.66 -22.57 -26.88
C GLN A 583 14.92 -22.16 -28.33
N GLU A 584 14.93 -23.14 -29.23
CA GLU A 584 14.98 -22.87 -30.67
C GLU A 584 13.57 -22.63 -31.20
N ILE A 585 13.40 -21.61 -32.04
CA ILE A 585 12.11 -21.28 -32.67
C ILE A 585 12.28 -21.19 -34.20
N ASP A 586 11.23 -21.51 -34.94
CA ASP A 586 11.23 -21.40 -36.41
C ASP A 586 10.14 -20.46 -36.97
N ASP A 587 10.11 -20.30 -38.30
CA ASP A 587 9.19 -19.39 -38.99
C ASP A 587 7.73 -19.84 -39.05
N SER A 588 7.42 -21.06 -38.61
CA SER A 588 6.05 -21.57 -38.54
C SER A 588 5.35 -21.26 -37.21
N GLU A 589 6.10 -20.76 -36.22
CA GLU A 589 5.64 -20.58 -34.84
C GLU A 589 5.25 -19.12 -34.54
N GLU A 590 4.15 -18.94 -33.80
CA GLU A 590 3.75 -17.64 -33.23
C GLU A 590 4.07 -17.65 -31.74
N LEU A 591 4.92 -16.71 -31.31
CA LEU A 591 5.18 -16.51 -29.89
C LEU A 591 4.18 -15.51 -29.34
N ARG A 592 3.56 -15.86 -28.21
CA ARG A 592 2.61 -15.01 -27.50
C ARG A 592 3.14 -14.70 -26.11
N PHE A 593 3.13 -13.42 -25.77
CA PHE A 593 3.64 -12.87 -24.53
C PHE A 593 2.52 -12.16 -23.77
N ILE A 594 2.38 -12.49 -22.50
CA ILE A 594 1.39 -11.90 -21.59
C ILE A 594 2.00 -11.70 -20.21
N ARG A 595 1.36 -10.90 -19.36
CA ARG A 595 1.69 -10.88 -17.93
C ARG A 595 1.45 -12.24 -17.28
N SER A 596 2.44 -12.71 -16.52
CA SER A 596 2.28 -13.88 -15.67
C SER A 596 1.25 -13.60 -14.57
N GLN A 597 0.47 -14.61 -14.20
CA GLN A 597 -0.45 -14.53 -13.05
C GLN A 597 0.30 -14.49 -11.71
N ASN A 598 1.56 -14.94 -11.70
CA ASN A 598 2.42 -14.95 -10.53
C ASN A 598 3.48 -13.86 -10.69
N ASP A 599 3.65 -13.05 -9.63
CA ASP A 599 4.72 -12.08 -9.53
C ASP A 599 5.89 -12.69 -8.75
N VAL A 600 7.13 -12.25 -9.00
CA VAL A 600 8.26 -12.57 -8.12
C VAL A 600 8.21 -11.67 -6.91
N CYS A 601 8.41 -12.26 -5.73
CA CYS A 601 8.45 -11.52 -4.48
C CYS A 601 9.89 -11.31 -4.01
N PHE A 602 10.24 -10.08 -3.64
CA PHE A 602 11.53 -9.72 -3.06
C PHE A 602 11.39 -9.26 -1.63
N ILE A 603 12.37 -9.59 -0.79
CA ILE A 603 12.52 -9.05 0.56
C ILE A 603 13.29 -7.73 0.48
N ARG A 604 12.70 -6.66 1.01
CA ARG A 604 13.26 -5.31 1.04
C ARG A 604 13.29 -4.75 2.45
N THR A 605 14.27 -3.91 2.73
CA THR A 605 14.45 -3.25 4.04
C THR A 605 14.09 -1.76 4.00
N THR A 606 14.03 -1.16 2.80
CA THR A 606 13.71 0.26 2.56
C THR A 606 12.93 0.47 1.27
N ASP A 607 12.03 1.45 1.24
CA ASP A 607 11.14 1.78 0.12
C ASP A 607 11.76 2.75 -0.91
N LYS A 608 12.94 3.32 -0.61
CA LYS A 608 13.58 4.39 -1.39
C LYS A 608 14.68 3.93 -2.36
N TYR A 609 14.78 2.63 -2.63
CA TYR A 609 16.04 2.05 -3.12
C TYR A 609 16.25 2.13 -4.65
N PHE A 610 15.19 2.12 -5.48
CA PHE A 610 15.35 2.03 -6.94
C PHE A 610 16.11 3.21 -7.57
N TYR A 611 15.65 4.45 -7.35
CA TYR A 611 16.28 5.63 -7.96
C TYR A 611 17.70 5.86 -7.44
N GLN A 612 17.96 5.52 -6.18
CA GLN A 612 19.30 5.57 -5.61
C GLN A 612 20.24 4.63 -6.36
N LYS A 613 19.83 3.38 -6.61
CA LYS A 613 20.63 2.43 -7.40
C LYS A 613 20.84 2.89 -8.84
N VAL A 614 19.81 3.44 -9.49
CA VAL A 614 19.95 4.02 -10.83
C VAL A 614 21.05 5.09 -10.81
N LYS A 615 21.02 5.99 -9.83
CA LYS A 615 22.05 7.00 -9.66
C LYS A 615 23.42 6.38 -9.42
N GLU A 616 23.58 5.53 -8.41
CA GLU A 616 24.86 4.87 -8.09
C GLU A 616 25.44 4.16 -9.31
N LYS A 617 24.61 3.43 -10.06
CA LYS A 617 25.05 2.66 -11.24
C LYS A 617 25.41 3.48 -12.45
N LEU A 618 24.65 4.54 -12.72
CA LEU A 618 24.82 5.32 -13.95
C LEU A 618 25.75 6.52 -13.76
N THR A 619 26.02 6.93 -12.52
CA THR A 619 26.98 8.02 -12.22
C THR A 619 28.43 7.52 -12.23
N GLU A 620 28.69 6.23 -11.98
CA GLU A 620 30.03 5.62 -12.15
C GLU A 620 30.55 5.67 -13.61
N GLY A 621 29.69 6.06 -14.57
CA GLY A 621 30.04 6.35 -15.96
C GLY A 621 30.36 7.82 -16.29
N GLY A 622 30.52 8.71 -15.30
CA GLY A 622 30.91 10.10 -15.57
C GLY A 622 30.87 10.99 -14.32
N LEU A 623 32.05 11.40 -13.86
CA LEU A 623 32.34 12.27 -12.72
C LEU A 623 32.21 11.60 -11.34
N GLY A 624 33.15 10.70 -11.07
CA GLY A 624 33.55 10.43 -9.68
C GLY A 624 34.04 11.73 -9.03
N SER A 625 33.43 12.08 -7.90
CA SER A 625 33.92 13.10 -6.98
C SER A 625 35.19 12.58 -6.30
N ASP A 626 36.28 12.55 -7.04
CA ASP A 626 37.67 12.59 -6.57
C ASP A 626 38.60 12.27 -7.74
N ARG A 627 38.96 13.31 -8.49
CA ARG A 627 40.33 13.58 -8.96
C ARG A 627 40.34 14.83 -9.82
N ALA A 628 40.99 15.86 -9.29
CA ALA A 628 41.67 16.83 -10.10
C ALA A 628 42.70 16.09 -10.99
N CYS A 629 42.56 16.21 -12.30
CA CYS A 629 43.65 16.23 -13.25
C CYS A 629 43.13 16.82 -14.57
N PHE A 630 44.01 17.60 -15.20
CA PHE A 630 43.80 18.60 -16.25
C PHE A 630 43.11 18.14 -17.53
#